data_AF-A0A450S088-F1
#
_entry.id   AF-A0A450S088-F1
#
_cell.length_a   1.000
_cell.length_b   1.000
_cell.length_c   1.000
_cell.angle_alpha   90.00
_cell.angle_beta   90.00
_cell.angle_gamma   90.00
#
_symmetry.space_group_name_H-M   'P 1'
#
loop_
_entity.id
_entity.type
_entity.pdbx_description
1 polymer ?
#
loop_
_entity_poly.entity_id
_entity_poly.type
_entity_poly.pdbx_seq_one_letter_code
_entity_poly.pdbx_strand_id
1 'polypeptide(L)'
;MTIEEILAGLKYKEQSFPREALAEAIAHREEITPELLRIIEYSAGNIETLRQEEKQYFAHIYAMYLLAQFRETRAYGPIMAFFSAPEEIIEPLVEDDVFADLDRIFASVYNGDVSLLKGLIENERADESARSSAIEALTILVAFGEQTREDIIDYFSALFNAKLDREGDPVLWNTLVLESARLYPEELYSEIEAAFDDGLVEDFFMSLEDVDDYLAEGKEAVLGRLKGGPGDAFIEDTIGELEEWLCFRTREKQKRIDAAIEELSAELSAELGASKQPRPARRDFYVPYVRQTEKVGRNDPCPCGSGKKYKKCCLNG
;
A
#
# COMPACT_ATOMS: atom_id res chain seq x y z
N MET A 1 27.00 20.14 0.30
CA MET A 1 27.65 18.87 0.71
C MET A 1 28.24 18.18 -0.51
N THR A 2 29.20 17.26 -0.36
CA THR A 2 29.61 16.35 -1.45
C THR A 2 28.54 15.29 -1.69
N ILE A 3 28.51 14.66 -2.87
CA ILE A 3 27.56 13.57 -3.17
C ILE A 3 27.73 12.41 -2.17
N GLU A 4 28.96 12.08 -1.80
CA GLU A 4 29.26 11.02 -0.84
C GLU A 4 28.70 11.35 0.56
N GLU A 5 28.79 12.60 1.00
CA GLU A 5 28.21 13.06 2.28
C GLU A 5 26.67 13.03 2.24
N ILE A 6 26.07 13.42 1.12
CA ILE A 6 24.61 13.35 0.93
C ILE A 6 24.14 11.89 1.04
N LEU A 7 24.75 10.98 0.27
CA LEU A 7 24.37 9.56 0.26
C LEU A 7 24.61 8.90 1.62
N ALA A 8 25.67 9.27 2.33
CA ALA A 8 25.91 8.78 3.69
C ALA A 8 24.78 9.19 4.65
N GLY A 9 24.26 10.42 4.52
CA GLY A 9 23.13 10.93 5.30
C GLY A 9 21.78 10.31 4.94
N LEU A 10 21.67 9.66 3.78
CA LEU A 10 20.44 8.99 3.30
C LEU A 10 20.54 7.46 3.36
N LYS A 11 21.64 6.88 3.88
CA LYS A 11 21.83 5.42 3.80
C LYS A 11 20.92 4.63 4.74
N TYR A 12 20.83 5.07 5.99
CA TYR A 12 20.10 4.38 7.05
C TYR A 12 19.03 5.28 7.63
N LYS A 13 18.00 4.66 8.22
CA LYS A 13 17.00 5.37 8.98
C LYS A 13 17.60 5.88 10.28
N GLU A 14 17.61 7.20 10.43
CA GLU A 14 18.00 7.87 11.67
C GLU A 14 16.76 8.37 12.42
N GLN A 15 16.91 8.68 13.72
CA GLN A 15 15.78 9.19 14.53
C GLN A 15 15.29 10.57 14.06
N SER A 16 16.18 11.36 13.46
CA SER A 16 15.86 12.69 12.95
C SER A 16 15.66 12.63 11.44
N PHE A 17 14.63 13.34 10.96
CA PHE A 17 14.39 13.52 9.53
C PHE A 17 15.60 14.17 8.82
N PRO A 18 16.17 13.57 7.76
CA PRO A 18 17.40 14.04 7.12
C PRO A 18 17.14 15.18 6.13
N ARG A 19 16.49 16.25 6.58
CA ARG A 19 16.07 17.38 5.74
C ARG A 19 17.20 18.01 4.94
N GLU A 20 18.37 18.21 5.56
CA GLU A 20 19.51 18.83 4.88
C GLU A 20 20.03 17.94 3.75
N ALA A 21 20.20 16.64 4.00
CA ALA A 21 20.66 15.71 2.97
C ALA A 21 19.67 15.60 1.81
N LEU A 22 18.35 15.58 2.08
CA LEU A 22 17.33 15.60 1.02
C LEU A 22 17.33 16.91 0.22
N ALA A 23 17.47 18.05 0.89
CA ALA A 23 17.52 19.36 0.22
C ALA A 23 18.76 19.47 -0.69
N GLU A 24 19.91 19.00 -0.22
CA GLU A 24 21.15 18.95 -0.98
C GLU A 24 21.04 17.95 -2.15
N ALA A 25 20.42 16.79 -1.96
CA ALA A 25 20.13 15.84 -3.05
C ALA A 25 19.29 16.49 -4.17
N ILE A 26 18.24 17.23 -3.81
CA ILE A 26 17.40 17.97 -4.76
C ILE A 26 18.21 19.06 -5.48
N ALA A 27 19.04 19.81 -4.74
CA ALA A 27 19.88 20.86 -5.31
C ALA A 27 20.96 20.31 -6.29
N HIS A 28 21.44 19.09 -6.05
CA HIS A 28 22.46 18.40 -6.86
C HIS A 28 21.86 17.32 -7.78
N ARG A 29 20.62 17.52 -8.28
CA ARG A 29 19.86 16.55 -9.08
C ARG A 29 20.69 15.83 -10.15
N GLU A 30 21.37 16.56 -11.04
CA GLU A 30 22.10 15.94 -12.17
C GLU A 30 23.22 15.01 -11.70
N GLU A 31 23.95 15.41 -10.67
CA GLU A 31 25.11 14.70 -10.13
C GLU A 31 24.70 13.48 -9.30
N ILE A 32 23.61 13.58 -8.54
CA ILE A 32 23.17 12.50 -7.64
C ILE A 32 22.32 11.44 -8.35
N THR A 33 21.61 11.79 -9.42
CA THR A 33 20.68 10.87 -10.12
C THR A 33 21.31 9.51 -10.49
N PRO A 34 22.54 9.44 -11.05
CA PRO A 34 23.18 8.17 -11.36
C PRO A 34 23.44 7.29 -10.12
N GLU A 35 23.67 7.90 -8.95
CA GLU A 35 23.88 7.18 -7.69
C GLU A 35 22.56 6.65 -7.13
N LEU A 36 21.49 7.45 -7.21
CA LEU A 36 20.14 7.02 -6.81
C LEU A 36 19.65 5.84 -7.66
N LEU A 37 19.90 5.88 -8.98
CA LEU A 37 19.59 4.74 -9.86
C LEU A 37 20.34 3.48 -9.44
N ARG A 38 21.65 3.59 -9.13
CA ARG A 38 22.43 2.46 -8.63
C ARG A 38 21.91 1.92 -7.30
N ILE A 39 21.41 2.78 -6.42
CA ILE A 39 20.78 2.36 -5.16
C ILE A 39 19.56 1.49 -5.43
N ILE A 40 18.66 1.91 -6.33
CA ILE A 40 17.46 1.13 -6.66
C ILE A 40 17.83 -0.18 -7.38
N GLU A 41 18.71 -0.14 -8.37
CA GLU A 41 19.19 -1.32 -9.08
C GLU A 41 19.84 -2.32 -8.12
N TYR A 42 20.70 -1.85 -7.21
CA TYR A 42 21.29 -2.67 -6.17
C TYR A 42 20.21 -3.27 -5.27
N SER A 43 19.23 -2.47 -4.85
CA SER A 43 18.19 -2.92 -3.93
C SER A 43 17.32 -4.00 -4.55
N ALA A 44 16.87 -3.82 -5.80
CA ALA A 44 16.13 -4.82 -6.56
C ALA A 44 16.93 -6.12 -6.79
N GLY A 45 18.26 -6.02 -6.97
CA GLY A 45 19.13 -7.18 -7.17
C GLY A 45 19.60 -7.88 -5.89
N ASN A 46 19.41 -7.27 -4.72
CA ASN A 46 20.03 -7.72 -3.46
C ASN A 46 19.05 -7.70 -2.27
N ILE A 47 17.75 -7.89 -2.54
CA ILE A 47 16.66 -7.80 -1.55
C ILE A 47 16.93 -8.69 -0.32
N GLU A 48 17.37 -9.94 -0.52
CA GLU A 48 17.70 -10.86 0.57
C GLU A 48 18.89 -10.40 1.43
N THR A 49 19.87 -9.74 0.81
CA THR A 49 21.01 -9.16 1.54
C THR A 49 20.55 -7.99 2.40
N LEU A 50 19.72 -7.10 1.84
CA LEU A 50 19.17 -5.95 2.57
C LEU A 50 18.30 -6.41 3.74
N ARG A 51 17.51 -7.47 3.57
CA ARG A 51 16.66 -8.04 4.62
C ARG A 51 17.46 -8.52 5.84
N GLN A 52 18.71 -8.91 5.63
CA GLN A 52 19.60 -9.39 6.69
C GLN A 52 20.42 -8.28 7.34
N GLU A 53 20.30 -7.02 6.88
CA GLU A 53 21.09 -5.93 7.40
C GLU A 53 20.65 -5.54 8.82
N GLU A 54 21.62 -5.48 9.76
CA GLU A 54 21.33 -5.18 11.16
C GLU A 54 20.84 -3.75 11.38
N LYS A 55 21.26 -2.83 10.52
CA LYS A 55 20.80 -1.44 10.52
C LYS A 55 19.65 -1.32 9.54
N GLN A 56 18.67 -0.50 9.90
CA GLN A 56 17.53 -0.22 9.04
C GLN A 56 17.99 0.57 7.80
N TYR A 57 18.30 -0.17 6.73
CA TYR A 57 18.64 0.39 5.43
C TYR A 57 17.42 1.11 4.86
N PHE A 58 17.63 2.36 4.40
CA PHE A 58 16.54 3.24 3.99
C PHE A 58 16.83 4.00 2.69
N ALA A 59 18.03 3.82 2.13
CA ALA A 59 18.47 4.55 0.95
C ALA A 59 17.57 4.33 -0.27
N HIS A 60 16.99 3.13 -0.43
CA HIS A 60 16.08 2.85 -1.54
C HIS A 60 14.77 3.63 -1.43
N ILE A 61 14.24 3.82 -0.23
CA ILE A 61 13.03 4.64 -0.03
C ILE A 61 13.33 6.09 -0.44
N TYR A 62 14.39 6.70 0.09
CA TYR A 62 14.76 8.07 -0.29
C TYR A 62 15.04 8.19 -1.80
N ALA A 63 15.70 7.20 -2.40
CA ALA A 63 15.96 7.19 -3.83
C ALA A 63 14.68 7.09 -4.66
N MET A 64 13.68 6.28 -4.27
CA MET A 64 12.39 6.19 -4.97
C MET A 64 11.68 7.54 -5.02
N TYR A 65 11.57 8.24 -3.88
CA TYR A 65 10.92 9.55 -3.82
C TYR A 65 11.67 10.61 -4.63
N LEU A 66 12.99 10.69 -4.48
CA LEU A 66 13.80 11.65 -5.23
C LEU A 66 13.72 11.40 -6.74
N LEU A 67 13.84 10.14 -7.17
CA LEU A 67 13.72 9.77 -8.59
C LEU A 67 12.31 10.04 -9.14
N ALA A 68 11.28 9.80 -8.33
CA ALA A 68 9.90 10.15 -8.66
C ALA A 68 9.74 11.67 -8.84
N GLN A 69 10.19 12.48 -7.88
CA GLN A 69 10.20 13.94 -7.99
C GLN A 69 11.01 14.42 -9.21
N PHE A 70 12.09 13.73 -9.55
CA PHE A 70 12.92 14.05 -10.72
C PHE A 70 12.33 13.54 -12.03
N ARG A 71 11.19 12.83 -12.03
CA ARG A 71 10.60 12.20 -13.23
C ARG A 71 11.61 11.31 -13.96
N GLU A 72 12.46 10.60 -13.20
CA GLU A 72 13.55 9.82 -13.78
C GLU A 72 13.04 8.45 -14.26
N THR A 73 12.72 8.35 -15.54
CA THR A 73 12.07 7.16 -16.10
C THR A 73 12.95 5.92 -16.18
N ARG A 74 14.28 6.06 -16.06
CA ARG A 74 15.19 4.91 -15.94
C ARG A 74 14.97 4.12 -14.63
N ALA A 75 14.35 4.72 -13.63
CA ALA A 75 14.05 4.06 -12.35
C ALA A 75 12.87 3.08 -12.44
N TYR A 76 12.00 3.21 -13.45
CA TYR A 76 10.76 2.43 -13.54
C TYR A 76 10.98 0.92 -13.51
N GLY A 77 11.83 0.40 -14.40
CA GLY A 77 12.11 -1.04 -14.44
C GLY A 77 12.67 -1.59 -13.12
N PRO A 78 13.72 -0.98 -12.55
CA PRO A 78 14.24 -1.38 -11.23
C PRO A 78 13.22 -1.29 -10.09
N ILE A 79 12.37 -0.26 -10.04
CA ILE A 79 11.30 -0.13 -9.04
C ILE A 79 10.25 -1.23 -9.22
N MET A 80 9.79 -1.46 -10.45
CA MET A 80 8.85 -2.55 -10.77
C MET A 80 9.41 -3.91 -10.38
N ALA A 81 10.69 -4.16 -10.66
CA ALA A 81 11.36 -5.40 -10.30
C ALA A 81 11.47 -5.58 -8.78
N PHE A 82 11.70 -4.50 -8.02
CA PHE A 82 11.72 -4.54 -6.57
C PHE A 82 10.34 -4.96 -6.02
N PHE A 83 9.26 -4.25 -6.37
CA PHE A 83 7.91 -4.54 -5.87
C PHE A 83 7.27 -5.81 -6.45
N SER A 84 7.82 -6.38 -7.53
CA SER A 84 7.40 -7.69 -8.05
C SER A 84 7.96 -8.88 -7.26
N ALA A 85 8.86 -8.64 -6.30
CA ALA A 85 9.36 -9.71 -5.43
C ALA A 85 8.27 -10.20 -4.46
N PRO A 86 8.41 -11.42 -3.91
CA PRO A 86 7.47 -11.94 -2.91
C PRO A 86 7.25 -11.01 -1.72
N GLU A 87 5.99 -10.88 -1.30
CA GLU A 87 5.55 -10.04 -0.17
C GLU A 87 6.43 -10.22 1.07
N GLU A 88 6.73 -11.48 1.45
CA GLU A 88 7.45 -11.78 2.70
C GLU A 88 8.91 -11.30 2.68
N ILE A 89 9.40 -10.89 1.51
CA ILE A 89 10.71 -10.30 1.31
C ILE A 89 10.62 -8.77 1.26
N ILE A 90 9.53 -8.21 0.73
CA ILE A 90 9.34 -6.76 0.57
C ILE A 90 8.85 -6.10 1.84
N GLU A 91 7.85 -6.68 2.53
CA GLU A 91 7.24 -6.13 3.74
C GLU A 91 8.29 -5.62 4.77
N PRO A 92 9.40 -6.34 5.08
CA PRO A 92 10.39 -5.87 6.05
C PRO A 92 11.28 -4.72 5.56
N LEU A 93 11.27 -4.40 4.26
CA LEU A 93 12.18 -3.46 3.60
C LEU A 93 11.51 -2.13 3.27
N VAL A 94 10.19 -2.04 3.34
CA VAL A 94 9.45 -0.81 3.08
C VAL A 94 8.69 -0.39 4.33
N GLU A 95 8.44 0.91 4.49
CA GLU A 95 7.52 1.38 5.52
C GLU A 95 6.10 1.36 4.95
N ASP A 96 5.10 1.14 5.81
CA ASP A 96 3.69 1.17 5.41
C ASP A 96 3.32 2.45 4.65
N ASP A 97 3.89 3.59 5.07
CA ASP A 97 3.69 4.89 4.42
C ASP A 97 4.14 4.90 2.94
N VAL A 98 5.07 4.02 2.51
CA VAL A 98 5.47 3.90 1.08
C VAL A 98 4.29 3.50 0.22
N PHE A 99 3.48 2.53 0.69
CA PHE A 99 2.35 2.00 -0.09
C PHE A 99 1.26 3.06 -0.31
N ALA A 100 1.17 4.06 0.56
CA ALA A 100 0.23 5.17 0.40
C ALA A 100 0.59 6.14 -0.74
N ASP A 101 1.84 6.12 -1.23
CA ASP A 101 2.32 6.97 -2.32
C ASP A 101 2.80 6.16 -3.54
N LEU A 102 2.72 4.83 -3.48
CA LEU A 102 3.41 3.94 -4.41
C LEU A 102 2.84 4.05 -5.83
N ASP A 103 1.54 4.25 -5.95
CA ASP A 103 0.82 4.57 -7.18
C ASP A 103 1.39 5.83 -7.85
N ARG A 104 1.59 6.89 -7.06
CA ARG A 104 2.16 8.17 -7.49
C ARG A 104 3.63 8.00 -7.84
N ILE A 105 4.39 7.19 -7.11
CA ILE A 105 5.79 6.86 -7.44
C ILE A 105 5.86 6.14 -8.79
N PHE A 106 5.03 5.12 -9.01
CA PHE A 106 4.97 4.37 -10.26
C PHE A 106 4.63 5.28 -11.43
N ALA A 107 3.60 6.10 -11.29
CA ALA A 107 3.18 7.04 -12.32
C ALA A 107 4.27 8.11 -12.58
N SER A 108 4.95 8.58 -11.53
CA SER A 108 6.01 9.59 -11.59
C SER A 108 7.23 9.18 -12.41
N VAL A 109 7.59 7.89 -12.38
CA VAL A 109 8.75 7.35 -13.11
C VAL A 109 8.35 6.59 -14.38
N TYR A 110 7.07 6.56 -14.74
CA TYR A 110 6.58 5.79 -15.88
C TYR A 110 7.36 6.06 -17.17
N ASN A 111 7.78 5.00 -17.87
CA ASN A 111 8.63 5.10 -19.06
C ASN A 111 7.89 4.79 -20.39
N GLY A 112 6.57 4.59 -20.34
CA GLY A 112 5.76 4.18 -21.48
C GLY A 112 5.49 2.67 -21.60
N ASP A 113 6.11 1.84 -20.76
CA ASP A 113 5.87 0.39 -20.75
C ASP A 113 4.81 0.00 -19.71
N VAL A 114 3.54 0.04 -20.11
CA VAL A 114 2.41 -0.37 -19.27
C VAL A 114 2.46 -1.86 -18.89
N SER A 115 3.21 -2.68 -19.62
CA SER A 115 3.23 -4.13 -19.39
C SER A 115 3.84 -4.51 -18.04
N LEU A 116 4.72 -3.67 -17.48
CA LEU A 116 5.30 -3.89 -16.15
C LEU A 116 4.27 -3.68 -15.03
N LEU A 117 3.44 -2.63 -15.11
CA LEU A 117 2.31 -2.44 -14.18
C LEU A 117 1.32 -3.60 -14.28
N LYS A 118 0.93 -3.99 -15.50
CA LYS A 118 0.03 -5.13 -15.71
C LYS A 118 0.61 -6.43 -15.14
N GLY A 119 1.89 -6.67 -15.38
CA GLY A 119 2.61 -7.82 -14.83
C GLY A 119 2.65 -7.83 -13.29
N LEU A 120 2.80 -6.67 -12.66
CA LEU A 120 2.73 -6.57 -11.19
C LEU A 120 1.32 -6.87 -10.68
N ILE A 121 0.27 -6.26 -11.27
CA ILE A 121 -1.13 -6.50 -10.87
C ILE A 121 -1.49 -7.99 -10.92
N GLU A 122 -1.04 -8.70 -11.97
CA GLU A 122 -1.31 -10.12 -12.18
C GLU A 122 -0.39 -11.06 -11.36
N ASN A 123 0.60 -10.53 -10.64
CA ASN A 123 1.54 -11.34 -9.87
C ASN A 123 1.01 -11.65 -8.46
N GLU A 124 0.35 -12.81 -8.30
CA GLU A 124 -0.19 -13.30 -7.02
C GLU A 124 0.84 -13.50 -5.90
N ARG A 125 2.14 -13.42 -6.19
CA ARG A 125 3.19 -13.49 -5.15
C ARG A 125 3.61 -12.12 -4.63
N ALA A 126 3.32 -11.06 -5.38
CA ALA A 126 3.66 -9.72 -4.96
C ALA A 126 2.70 -9.25 -3.86
N ASP A 127 3.18 -8.30 -3.07
CA ASP A 127 2.41 -7.61 -2.05
C ASP A 127 1.11 -7.03 -2.63
N GLU A 128 -0.01 -7.26 -1.94
CA GLU A 128 -1.34 -6.87 -2.40
C GLU A 128 -1.52 -5.35 -2.49
N SER A 129 -0.90 -4.60 -1.58
CA SER A 129 -0.91 -3.13 -1.62
C SER A 129 -0.13 -2.64 -2.84
N ALA A 130 1.02 -3.25 -3.15
CA ALA A 130 1.76 -2.92 -4.38
C ALA A 130 0.96 -3.22 -5.66
N ARG A 131 0.17 -4.30 -5.66
CA ARG A 131 -0.73 -4.65 -6.76
C ARG A 131 -1.87 -3.64 -6.90
N SER A 132 -2.49 -3.22 -5.80
CA SER A 132 -3.51 -2.17 -5.79
C SER A 132 -2.96 -0.83 -6.27
N SER A 133 -1.79 -0.41 -5.76
CA SER A 133 -1.10 0.79 -6.22
C SER A 133 -0.77 0.77 -7.71
N ALA A 134 -0.54 -0.41 -8.29
CA ALA A 134 -0.36 -0.52 -9.73
C ALA A 134 -1.68 -0.30 -10.52
N ILE A 135 -2.84 -0.66 -9.97
CA ILE A 135 -4.16 -0.32 -10.55
C ILE A 135 -4.40 1.19 -10.47
N GLU A 136 -4.18 1.79 -9.30
CA GLU A 136 -4.32 3.24 -9.06
C GLU A 136 -3.40 4.05 -9.97
N ALA A 137 -2.15 3.60 -10.17
CA ALA A 137 -1.21 4.21 -11.09
C ALA A 137 -1.75 4.26 -12.54
N LEU A 138 -2.49 3.25 -13.00
CA LEU A 138 -3.09 3.27 -14.35
C LEU A 138 -4.10 4.41 -14.49
N THR A 139 -4.89 4.69 -13.46
CA THR A 139 -5.80 5.84 -13.44
C THR A 139 -5.06 7.16 -13.44
N ILE A 140 -3.98 7.29 -12.66
CA ILE A 140 -3.11 8.48 -12.70
C ILE A 140 -2.55 8.67 -14.12
N LEU A 141 -2.09 7.61 -14.78
CA LEU A 141 -1.57 7.70 -16.15
C LEU A 141 -2.64 8.13 -17.16
N VAL A 142 -3.90 7.69 -17.01
CA VAL A 142 -5.02 8.21 -17.82
C VAL A 142 -5.27 9.68 -17.50
N ALA A 143 -5.28 10.05 -16.22
CA ALA A 143 -5.47 11.43 -15.79
C ALA A 143 -4.43 12.32 -16.46
N PHE A 144 -3.14 11.97 -16.45
CA PHE A 144 -2.08 12.78 -17.06
C PHE A 144 -1.95 12.64 -18.58
N GLY A 145 -2.70 11.73 -19.22
CA GLY A 145 -2.70 11.52 -20.67
C GLY A 145 -1.53 10.67 -21.18
N GLU A 146 -0.88 9.92 -20.29
CA GLU A 146 0.18 8.95 -20.61
C GLU A 146 -0.41 7.61 -21.11
N GLN A 147 -1.66 7.32 -20.78
CA GLN A 147 -2.45 6.19 -21.29
C GLN A 147 -3.84 6.66 -21.74
N THR A 148 -4.48 5.92 -22.64
CA THR A 148 -5.86 6.19 -23.01
C THR A 148 -6.81 5.54 -22.02
N ARG A 149 -7.98 6.17 -21.81
CA ARG A 149 -9.01 5.58 -20.95
C ARG A 149 -9.51 4.26 -21.54
N GLU A 150 -9.70 4.21 -22.85
CA GLU A 150 -10.19 3.03 -23.57
C GLU A 150 -9.27 1.81 -23.33
N ASP A 151 -7.96 1.97 -23.47
CA ASP A 151 -7.00 0.88 -23.26
C ASP A 151 -6.99 0.36 -21.81
N ILE A 152 -7.23 1.25 -20.84
CA ILE A 152 -7.29 0.89 -19.41
C ILE A 152 -8.62 0.24 -19.06
N ILE A 153 -9.74 0.73 -19.58
CA ILE A 153 -11.06 0.10 -19.40
C ILE A 153 -11.07 -1.32 -19.99
N ASP A 154 -10.51 -1.52 -21.19
CA ASP A 154 -10.38 -2.85 -21.79
C ASP A 154 -9.56 -3.80 -20.90
N TYR A 155 -8.51 -3.27 -20.27
CA TYR A 155 -7.70 -4.05 -19.34
C TYR A 155 -8.42 -4.34 -18.01
N PHE A 156 -9.16 -3.38 -17.47
CA PHE A 156 -9.98 -3.56 -16.27
C PHE A 156 -11.08 -4.61 -16.51
N SER A 157 -11.73 -4.59 -17.67
CA SER A 157 -12.66 -5.68 -18.05
C SER A 157 -11.96 -7.04 -18.04
N ALA A 158 -10.72 -7.14 -18.55
CA ALA A 158 -9.96 -8.39 -18.49
C ALA A 158 -9.61 -8.82 -17.04
N LEU A 159 -9.38 -7.85 -16.13
CA LEU A 159 -9.20 -8.12 -14.69
C LEU A 159 -10.45 -8.72 -14.05
N PHE A 160 -11.61 -8.08 -14.22
CA PHE A 160 -12.89 -8.58 -13.71
C PHE A 160 -13.21 -10.00 -14.20
N ASN A 161 -12.95 -10.27 -15.48
CA ASN A 161 -13.43 -11.49 -16.12
C ASN A 161 -12.49 -12.71 -15.96
N ALA A 162 -11.18 -12.50 -15.88
CA ALA A 162 -10.24 -13.62 -16.05
C ALA A 162 -8.90 -13.52 -15.33
N LYS A 163 -8.46 -12.33 -14.92
CA LYS A 163 -7.06 -12.13 -14.47
C LYS A 163 -6.92 -11.91 -12.96
N LEU A 164 -7.96 -11.48 -12.26
CA LEU A 164 -7.92 -11.43 -10.80
C LEU A 164 -8.42 -12.73 -10.19
N ASP A 165 -7.73 -13.18 -9.16
CA ASP A 165 -8.17 -14.31 -8.35
C ASP A 165 -9.43 -13.92 -7.57
N ARG A 166 -10.45 -14.77 -7.68
CA ARG A 166 -11.75 -14.60 -7.03
C ARG A 166 -11.75 -15.12 -5.59
N GLU A 167 -10.75 -15.90 -5.21
CA GLU A 167 -10.54 -16.39 -3.85
C GLU A 167 -9.45 -15.58 -3.10
N GLY A 168 -8.84 -14.59 -3.76
CA GLY A 168 -7.81 -13.72 -3.20
C GLY A 168 -8.36 -12.63 -2.28
N ASP A 169 -7.49 -11.72 -1.86
CA ASP A 169 -7.87 -10.63 -0.96
C ASP A 169 -8.85 -9.64 -1.64
N PRO A 170 -9.95 -9.25 -0.95
CA PRO A 170 -10.94 -8.29 -1.47
C PRO A 170 -10.38 -6.91 -1.81
N VAL A 171 -9.24 -6.50 -1.25
CA VAL A 171 -8.63 -5.18 -1.47
C VAL A 171 -8.42 -4.90 -2.96
N LEU A 172 -8.00 -5.88 -3.75
CA LEU A 172 -7.81 -5.68 -5.20
C LEU A 172 -9.12 -5.47 -5.94
N TRP A 173 -10.19 -6.17 -5.55
CA TRP A 173 -11.52 -6.00 -6.13
C TRP A 173 -12.10 -4.63 -5.74
N ASN A 174 -11.94 -4.23 -4.48
CA ASN A 174 -12.31 -2.91 -3.97
C ASN A 174 -11.61 -1.79 -4.77
N THR A 175 -10.29 -1.89 -4.94
CA THR A 175 -9.51 -0.94 -5.75
C THR A 175 -9.97 -0.94 -7.20
N LEU A 176 -10.16 -2.10 -7.83
CA LEU A 176 -10.59 -2.18 -9.23
C LEU A 176 -11.95 -1.51 -9.47
N VAL A 177 -12.91 -1.69 -8.57
CA VAL A 177 -14.23 -1.04 -8.67
C VAL A 177 -14.11 0.48 -8.50
N LEU A 178 -13.37 0.94 -7.49
CA LEU A 178 -13.13 2.37 -7.27
C LEU A 178 -12.50 3.02 -8.50
N GLU A 179 -11.42 2.45 -9.01
CA GLU A 179 -10.69 2.99 -10.15
C GLU A 179 -11.52 2.93 -11.44
N SER A 180 -12.36 1.90 -11.61
CA SER A 180 -13.35 1.84 -12.69
C SER A 180 -14.39 2.96 -12.60
N ALA A 181 -14.88 3.26 -11.40
CA ALA A 181 -15.83 4.35 -11.15
C ALA A 181 -15.18 5.72 -11.41
N ARG A 182 -13.94 5.93 -10.97
CA ARG A 182 -13.15 7.15 -11.23
C ARG A 182 -12.85 7.37 -12.71
N LEU A 183 -12.73 6.29 -13.47
CA LEU A 183 -12.64 6.34 -14.94
C LEU A 183 -14.01 6.37 -15.63
N TYR A 184 -15.10 6.65 -14.92
CA TYR A 184 -16.50 6.56 -15.38
C TYR A 184 -16.88 5.11 -15.78
N PRO A 185 -17.76 4.43 -15.03
CA PRO A 185 -17.87 2.96 -15.03
C PRO A 185 -18.79 2.37 -16.10
N GLU A 186 -19.37 3.18 -17.00
CA GLU A 186 -20.44 2.77 -17.93
C GLU A 186 -20.14 1.47 -18.70
N GLU A 187 -18.93 1.33 -19.24
CA GLU A 187 -18.51 0.15 -20.00
C GLU A 187 -18.25 -1.09 -19.13
N LEU A 188 -18.03 -0.92 -17.83
CA LEU A 188 -17.68 -1.97 -16.86
C LEU A 188 -18.83 -2.27 -15.87
N TYR A 189 -19.97 -1.59 -15.98
CA TYR A 189 -21.01 -1.64 -14.96
C TYR A 189 -21.54 -3.06 -14.73
N SER A 190 -21.71 -3.85 -15.80
CA SER A 190 -22.15 -5.25 -15.68
C SER A 190 -21.16 -6.11 -14.88
N GLU A 191 -19.86 -5.92 -15.11
CA GLU A 191 -18.81 -6.63 -14.38
C GLU A 191 -18.73 -6.18 -12.92
N ILE A 192 -18.93 -4.89 -12.65
CA ILE A 192 -18.99 -4.34 -11.30
C ILE A 192 -20.19 -4.91 -10.53
N GLU A 193 -21.38 -4.89 -11.13
CA GLU A 193 -22.60 -5.47 -10.55
C GLU A 193 -22.39 -6.96 -10.21
N ALA A 194 -21.83 -7.72 -11.15
CA ALA A 194 -21.51 -9.13 -10.92
C ALA A 194 -20.51 -9.34 -9.77
N ALA A 195 -19.51 -8.47 -9.64
CA ALA A 195 -18.53 -8.56 -8.54
C ALA A 195 -19.17 -8.32 -7.16
N PHE A 196 -20.14 -7.40 -7.06
CA PHE A 196 -20.95 -7.21 -5.84
C PHE A 196 -21.85 -8.41 -5.55
N ASP A 197 -22.57 -8.91 -6.56
CA ASP A 197 -23.46 -10.08 -6.42
C ASP A 197 -22.70 -11.33 -5.97
N ASP A 198 -21.46 -11.49 -6.45
CA ASP A 198 -20.57 -12.60 -6.09
C ASP A 198 -19.87 -12.40 -4.74
N GLY A 199 -20.03 -11.25 -4.09
CA GLY A 199 -19.43 -10.92 -2.79
C GLY A 199 -17.91 -10.74 -2.84
N LEU A 200 -17.36 -10.32 -3.99
CA LEU A 200 -15.93 -10.06 -4.18
C LEU A 200 -15.50 -8.69 -3.65
N VAL A 201 -16.46 -7.77 -3.50
CA VAL A 201 -16.26 -6.39 -3.07
C VAL A 201 -16.85 -6.21 -1.68
N GLU A 202 -16.16 -5.47 -0.82
CA GLU A 202 -16.63 -5.19 0.53
C GLU A 202 -17.46 -3.90 0.57
N ASP A 203 -18.78 -4.03 0.81
CA ASP A 203 -19.74 -2.91 0.82
C ASP A 203 -19.38 -1.72 1.73
N PHE A 204 -18.53 -1.91 2.75
CA PHE A 204 -18.11 -0.80 3.62
C PHE A 204 -17.07 0.12 2.97
N PHE A 205 -16.34 -0.38 1.97
CA PHE A 205 -15.35 0.39 1.24
C PHE A 205 -16.01 1.24 0.16
N MET A 206 -16.88 0.60 -0.63
CA MET A 206 -17.68 1.23 -1.67
C MET A 206 -18.93 0.37 -1.90
N SER A 207 -20.08 1.01 -2.04
CA SER A 207 -21.33 0.35 -2.38
C SER A 207 -21.66 0.51 -3.86
N LEU A 208 -22.57 -0.31 -4.39
CA LEU A 208 -23.08 -0.14 -5.76
C LEU A 208 -23.81 1.20 -5.94
N GLU A 209 -24.43 1.74 -4.88
CA GLU A 209 -25.05 3.08 -4.90
C GLU A 209 -24.01 4.19 -5.13
N ASP A 210 -22.82 4.06 -4.53
CA ASP A 210 -21.72 5.00 -4.79
C ASP A 210 -21.27 4.94 -6.26
N VAL A 211 -21.28 3.76 -6.89
CA VAL A 211 -20.97 3.60 -8.33
C VAL A 211 -22.06 4.24 -9.20
N ASP A 212 -23.33 4.09 -8.83
CA ASP A 212 -24.47 4.73 -9.51
C ASP A 212 -24.37 6.26 -9.46
N ASP A 213 -23.87 6.83 -8.35
CA ASP A 213 -23.63 8.26 -8.24
C ASP A 213 -22.61 8.75 -9.29
N TYR A 214 -21.51 8.01 -9.53
CA TYR A 214 -20.57 8.34 -10.62
C TYR A 214 -21.24 8.32 -12.00
N LEU A 215 -22.13 7.37 -12.27
CA LEU A 215 -22.89 7.33 -13.53
C LEU A 215 -23.83 8.52 -13.66
N ALA A 216 -24.55 8.84 -12.58
CA ALA A 216 -25.51 9.93 -12.54
C ALA A 216 -24.85 11.31 -12.73
N GLU A 217 -23.63 11.49 -12.24
CA GLU A 217 -22.83 12.69 -12.45
C GLU A 217 -22.42 12.91 -13.91
N GLY A 218 -22.25 11.82 -14.66
CA GLY A 218 -21.94 11.82 -16.08
C GLY A 218 -20.44 11.94 -16.39
N LYS A 219 -20.07 11.36 -17.54
CA LYS A 219 -18.67 11.14 -17.96
C LYS A 219 -17.80 12.39 -17.94
N GLU A 220 -18.29 13.52 -18.44
CA GLU A 220 -17.50 14.77 -18.49
C GLU A 220 -17.15 15.28 -17.09
N ALA A 221 -18.10 15.22 -16.15
CA ALA A 221 -17.89 15.68 -14.78
C ALA A 221 -16.94 14.76 -14.00
N VAL A 222 -17.10 13.44 -14.15
CA VAL A 222 -16.22 12.43 -13.53
C VAL A 222 -14.79 12.58 -14.05
N LEU A 223 -14.60 12.60 -15.37
CA LEU A 223 -13.26 12.70 -15.93
C LEU A 223 -12.64 14.10 -15.71
N GLY A 224 -13.46 15.14 -15.60
CA GLY A 224 -13.00 16.52 -15.35
C GLY A 224 -12.30 16.72 -14.00
N ARG A 225 -12.57 15.85 -13.01
CA ARG A 225 -11.94 15.89 -11.68
C ARG A 225 -10.84 14.85 -11.47
N LEU A 226 -10.55 13.99 -12.45
CA LEU A 226 -9.40 13.06 -12.40
C LEU A 226 -8.08 13.81 -12.19
N LYS A 227 -7.98 15.05 -12.70
CA LYS A 227 -6.85 15.95 -12.42
C LYS A 227 -7.19 16.85 -11.22
N GLY A 228 -6.49 16.68 -10.12
CA GLY A 228 -6.48 17.67 -9.03
C GLY A 228 -7.09 17.23 -7.70
N GLY A 229 -7.41 15.94 -7.52
CA GLY A 229 -7.64 15.36 -6.19
C GLY A 229 -6.33 15.22 -5.39
N PRO A 230 -6.35 15.32 -4.05
CA PRO A 230 -5.27 14.82 -3.21
C PRO A 230 -5.05 13.33 -3.50
N GLY A 231 -3.83 12.91 -3.84
CA GLY A 231 -3.52 11.55 -4.29
C GLY A 231 -3.36 11.40 -5.80
N ASP A 232 -4.00 12.26 -6.61
CA ASP A 232 -4.04 12.15 -8.08
C ASP A 232 -2.99 13.00 -8.77
N ALA A 233 -1.85 13.16 -8.10
CA ALA A 233 -0.74 13.95 -8.57
C ALA A 233 0.53 13.12 -8.48
N PHE A 234 1.45 13.40 -9.39
CA PHE A 234 2.77 12.85 -9.24
C PHE A 234 3.47 13.33 -7.96
N ILE A 235 4.57 12.68 -7.57
CA ILE A 235 5.43 13.15 -6.48
C ILE A 235 6.14 14.43 -6.93
N GLU A 236 6.02 15.52 -6.17
CA GLU A 236 6.64 16.82 -6.47
C GLU A 236 7.49 17.37 -5.32
N ASP A 237 7.19 17.00 -4.06
CA ASP A 237 7.89 17.48 -2.87
C ASP A 237 8.27 16.33 -1.93
N THR A 238 9.35 15.63 -2.25
CA THR A 238 9.90 14.51 -1.43
C THR A 238 10.07 14.88 0.04
N ILE A 239 10.47 16.12 0.32
CA ILE A 239 10.68 16.55 1.70
C ILE A 239 9.34 16.68 2.43
N GLY A 240 8.34 17.29 1.78
CA GLY A 240 6.98 17.39 2.29
C GLY A 240 6.33 16.03 2.52
N GLU A 241 6.43 15.11 1.55
CA GLU A 241 5.87 13.75 1.69
C GLU A 241 6.48 13.01 2.88
N LEU A 242 7.81 12.95 2.94
CA LEU A 242 8.51 12.11 3.92
C LEU A 242 8.54 12.70 5.33
N GLU A 243 8.57 14.02 5.51
CA GLU A 243 8.66 14.60 6.87
C GLU A 243 7.41 14.31 7.71
N GLU A 244 6.27 14.09 7.06
CA GLU A 244 5.00 13.81 7.71
C GLU A 244 4.84 12.34 8.11
N TRP A 245 5.77 11.46 7.76
CA TRP A 245 5.70 10.04 8.09
C TRP A 245 5.80 9.77 9.59
N LEU A 246 5.08 8.75 10.04
CA LEU A 246 4.99 8.40 11.46
C LEU A 246 6.37 8.18 12.08
N CYS A 247 7.29 7.61 11.31
CA CYS A 247 8.64 7.31 11.77
C CYS A 247 9.57 8.54 11.92
N PHE A 248 9.24 9.66 11.28
CA PHE A 248 9.99 10.92 11.37
C PHE A 248 9.27 11.96 12.23
N ARG A 249 8.00 11.73 12.60
CA ARG A 249 7.27 12.57 13.54
C ARG A 249 7.96 12.59 14.90
N THR A 250 8.20 13.78 15.41
CA THR A 250 8.65 13.94 16.80
C THR A 250 7.57 13.47 17.76
N ARG A 251 7.97 12.93 18.92
CA ARG A 251 7.02 12.56 20.00
C ARG A 251 6.08 13.70 20.40
N GLU A 252 6.55 14.94 20.33
CA GLU A 252 5.75 16.11 20.66
C GLU A 252 4.69 16.38 19.58
N LYS A 253 5.03 16.26 18.30
CA LYS A 253 4.07 16.35 17.19
C LYS A 253 3.06 15.20 17.26
N GLN A 254 3.49 13.98 17.56
CA GLN A 254 2.59 12.84 17.75
C GLN A 254 1.60 13.08 18.88
N LYS A 255 2.06 13.53 20.07
CA LYS A 255 1.16 13.87 21.19
C LYS A 255 0.12 14.92 20.83
N ARG A 256 0.50 15.94 20.03
CA ARG A 256 -0.42 16.97 19.59
C ARG A 256 -1.48 16.42 18.64
N ILE A 257 -1.11 15.50 17.75
CA ILE A 257 -2.04 14.81 16.86
C ILE A 257 -2.97 13.91 17.67
N ASP A 258 -2.43 13.09 18.58
CA ASP A 258 -3.22 12.20 19.44
C ASP A 258 -4.26 13.00 20.25
N ALA A 259 -3.85 14.14 20.82
CA ALA A 259 -4.75 15.04 21.54
C ALA A 259 -5.82 15.65 20.63
N ALA A 260 -5.47 16.05 19.41
CA ALA A 260 -6.42 16.59 18.44
C ALA A 260 -7.42 15.51 17.96
N ILE A 261 -6.97 14.27 17.76
CA ILE A 261 -7.85 13.14 17.42
C ILE A 261 -8.80 12.84 18.58
N GLU A 262 -8.32 12.87 19.83
CA GLU A 262 -9.15 12.66 21.02
C GLU A 262 -10.22 13.76 21.16
N GLU A 263 -9.85 15.02 20.92
CA GLU A 263 -10.77 16.17 20.91
C GLU A 263 -11.81 16.04 19.81
N LEU A 264 -11.39 15.79 18.56
CA LEU A 264 -12.29 15.61 17.42
C LEU A 264 -13.23 14.40 17.60
N SER A 265 -12.71 13.29 18.15
CA SER A 265 -13.53 12.11 18.46
C SER A 265 -14.58 12.39 19.52
N ALA A 266 -14.24 13.21 20.53
CA ALA A 266 -15.18 13.64 21.56
C ALA A 266 -16.25 14.59 21.00
N GLU A 267 -15.87 15.53 20.13
CA GLU A 267 -16.78 16.43 19.42
C GLU A 267 -17.74 15.67 18.51
N LEU A 268 -17.22 14.77 17.68
CA LEU A 268 -18.03 13.93 16.79
C LEU A 268 -19.00 13.03 17.59
N SER A 269 -18.56 12.50 18.72
CA SER A 269 -19.42 11.73 19.64
C SER A 269 -20.54 12.57 20.26
N ALA A 270 -20.30 13.87 20.48
CA ALA A 270 -21.28 14.80 20.98
C ALA A 270 -22.27 15.27 19.90
N GLU A 271 -21.79 15.54 18.68
CA GLU A 271 -22.61 15.95 17.52
C GLU A 271 -23.49 14.83 16.98
N LEU A 272 -22.97 13.59 16.91
CA LEU A 272 -23.75 12.41 16.51
C LEU A 272 -24.77 11.96 17.57
N GLY A 273 -24.91 12.72 18.66
CA GLY A 273 -26.01 12.65 19.61
C GLY A 273 -26.33 11.23 20.05
N ALA A 274 -25.41 10.58 20.79
CA ALA A 274 -25.58 9.29 21.47
C ALA A 274 -26.81 8.49 21.00
N SER A 275 -26.75 7.92 19.80
CA SER A 275 -27.66 6.84 19.42
C SER A 275 -27.44 5.70 20.42
N LYS A 276 -28.28 5.66 21.45
CA LYS A 276 -28.48 4.52 22.34
C LYS A 276 -29.27 3.41 21.61
N GLN A 277 -29.18 3.31 20.29
CA GLN A 277 -29.42 2.01 19.71
C GLN A 277 -28.24 1.15 20.14
N PRO A 278 -28.47 0.04 20.85
CA PRO A 278 -27.41 -0.94 20.98
C PRO A 278 -27.02 -1.27 19.54
N ARG A 279 -25.75 -0.99 19.17
CA ARG A 279 -25.11 -1.76 18.11
C ARG A 279 -25.55 -3.20 18.36
N PRO A 280 -26.13 -3.93 17.39
CA PRO A 280 -26.42 -5.34 17.61
C PRO A 280 -25.12 -5.89 18.18
N ALA A 281 -25.18 -6.34 19.43
CA ALA A 281 -24.00 -6.85 20.10
C ALA A 281 -23.40 -7.80 19.09
N ARG A 282 -22.14 -7.57 18.67
CA ARG A 282 -21.36 -8.64 18.08
C ARG A 282 -21.55 -9.77 19.07
N ARG A 283 -22.40 -10.74 18.74
CA ARG A 283 -22.48 -11.97 19.49
C ARG A 283 -21.15 -12.60 19.17
N ASP A 284 -20.23 -12.35 20.09
CA ASP A 284 -19.08 -13.16 20.42
C ASP A 284 -19.15 -14.52 19.73
N PHE A 285 -18.51 -14.62 18.57
CA PHE A 285 -17.87 -15.89 18.20
C PHE A 285 -16.43 -15.95 18.71
N TYR A 286 -15.96 -14.92 19.43
CA TYR A 286 -14.87 -15.10 20.38
C TYR A 286 -15.41 -15.65 21.70
N VAL A 287 -15.94 -16.87 21.65
CA VAL A 287 -16.02 -17.70 22.85
C VAL A 287 -14.56 -18.01 23.19
N PRO A 288 -14.02 -17.57 24.35
CA PRO A 288 -12.72 -18.02 24.77
C PRO A 288 -12.74 -19.54 24.74
N TYR A 289 -11.78 -20.17 24.06
CA TYR A 289 -11.72 -21.63 24.01
C TYR A 289 -11.60 -22.17 25.43
N VAL A 290 -12.72 -22.59 26.01
CA VAL A 290 -12.76 -23.32 27.27
C VAL A 290 -12.33 -24.73 26.93
N ARG A 291 -11.11 -25.08 27.32
CA ARG A 291 -10.59 -26.44 27.17
C ARG A 291 -11.60 -27.41 27.77
N GLN A 292 -12.22 -28.26 26.95
CA GLN A 292 -13.19 -29.26 27.42
C GLN A 292 -12.55 -30.38 28.25
N THR A 293 -11.22 -30.48 28.20
CA THR A 293 -10.44 -31.43 29.00
C THR A 293 -9.78 -30.71 30.17
N GLU A 294 -9.70 -31.39 31.31
CA GLU A 294 -8.93 -30.88 32.44
C GLU A 294 -7.50 -30.52 32.02
N LYS A 295 -6.96 -29.48 32.65
CA LYS A 295 -5.60 -29.03 32.39
C LYS A 295 -4.61 -30.12 32.80
N VAL A 296 -4.09 -30.87 31.82
CA VAL A 296 -3.02 -31.86 32.04
C VAL A 296 -1.82 -31.15 32.66
N GLY A 297 -1.50 -31.53 33.88
CA GLY A 297 -0.32 -31.09 34.61
C GLY A 297 0.95 -31.69 34.02
N ARG A 298 2.05 -30.93 34.11
CA ARG A 298 3.37 -31.31 33.56
C ARG A 298 3.86 -32.69 34.04
N ASN A 299 3.43 -33.15 35.22
CA ASN A 299 3.81 -34.45 35.78
C ASN A 299 2.74 -35.55 35.64
N ASP A 300 1.57 -35.25 35.06
CA ASP A 300 0.45 -36.19 34.94
C ASP A 300 0.72 -37.23 33.84
N PRO A 301 0.01 -38.38 33.86
CA PRO A 301 0.05 -39.32 32.75
C PRO A 301 -0.27 -38.63 31.42
N CYS A 302 0.54 -38.91 30.40
CA CYS A 302 0.38 -38.29 29.10
C CYS A 302 -0.89 -38.81 28.41
N PRO A 303 -1.78 -37.92 27.91
CA PRO A 303 -3.05 -38.32 27.31
C PRO A 303 -2.89 -39.07 25.98
N CYS A 304 -1.68 -39.16 25.39
CA CYS A 304 -1.44 -39.94 24.18
C CYS A 304 -1.35 -41.46 24.42
N GLY A 305 -1.51 -41.93 25.67
CA GLY A 305 -1.52 -43.35 26.00
C GLY A 305 -0.13 -43.99 26.15
N SER A 306 0.95 -43.19 26.11
CA SER A 306 2.33 -43.70 26.18
C SER A 306 2.75 -44.27 27.54
N GLY A 307 1.94 -44.09 28.59
CA GLY A 307 2.28 -44.44 29.98
C GLY A 307 3.36 -43.56 30.62
N LYS A 308 3.90 -42.56 29.91
CA LYS A 308 4.91 -41.61 30.42
C LYS A 308 4.24 -40.36 31.01
N LYS A 309 4.97 -39.62 31.85
CA LYS A 309 4.55 -38.27 32.30
C LYS A 309 4.51 -37.28 31.14
N TYR A 310 3.55 -36.37 31.10
CA TYR A 310 3.34 -35.40 30.01
C TYR A 310 4.63 -34.66 29.61
N LYS A 311 5.41 -34.20 30.59
CA LYS A 311 6.70 -33.52 30.35
C LYS A 311 7.77 -34.33 29.64
N LYS A 312 7.70 -35.66 29.71
CA LYS A 312 8.67 -36.58 29.11
C LYS A 312 8.14 -37.21 27.82
N CYS A 313 6.99 -36.74 27.32
CA CYS A 313 6.33 -37.33 26.16
C CYS A 313 5.90 -36.29 25.14
N CYS A 314 4.93 -35.42 25.43
CA CYS A 314 4.38 -34.51 24.42
C CYS A 314 4.73 -33.04 24.66
N LEU A 315 5.33 -32.71 25.81
CA LEU A 315 5.75 -31.32 26.10
C LEU A 315 7.19 -31.03 25.66
N ASN A 316 8.07 -32.04 25.71
CA ASN A 316 9.50 -31.95 25.39
C ASN A 316 9.95 -33.13 24.50
N GLY A 317 8.99 -33.80 23.84
CA GLY A 317 9.26 -35.00 23.04
C GLY A 317 9.68 -34.65 21.63
#